data_AF-A0A382KXY5-F1
#
_entry.id   AF-A0A382KXY5-F1
#
_cell.length_a   1.000
_cell.length_b   1.000
_cell.length_c   1.000
_cell.angle_alpha   90.00
_cell.angle_beta   90.00
_cell.angle_gamma   90.00
#
_symmetry.space_group_name_H-M   'P 1'
#
loop_
_entity.id
_entity.type
_entity.pdbx_description
1 polymer ?
#
loop_
_entity_poly.entity_id
_entity_poly.type
_entity_poly.pdbx_seq_one_letter_code
_entity_poly.pdbx_strand_id
1 'polypeptide(L)'
;ILQVYYLDLFEETQQTTVFITSELEEALFLADKIYIMGDQPARILEVIDIDLPRPRDFEVTVSKKYLAYKEQAIERLFQSDEA
;
A
#
# COMPACT_ATOMS: atom_id res chain seq x y z
N ILE A 1 -5.78 -9.38 -11.99
CA ILE A 1 -6.73 -8.89 -13.04
C ILE A 1 -7.54 -7.72 -12.50
N LEU A 2 -8.14 -7.86 -11.31
CA LEU A 2 -8.93 -6.77 -10.68
C LEU A 2 -8.10 -5.52 -10.36
N GLN A 3 -6.89 -5.69 -9.79
CA GLN A 3 -6.04 -4.58 -9.38
C GLN A 3 -5.54 -3.75 -10.56
N VAL A 4 -5.16 -4.43 -11.66
CA VAL A 4 -4.74 -3.76 -12.91
C VAL A 4 -5.90 -2.98 -13.52
N TYR A 5 -7.10 -3.59 -13.59
CA TYR A 5 -8.29 -2.89 -14.06
C TYR A 5 -8.61 -1.64 -13.23
N TYR A 6 -8.43 -1.72 -11.92
CA TYR A 6 -8.63 -0.57 -11.04
C TYR A 6 -7.59 0.53 -11.29
N LEU A 7 -6.32 0.16 -11.52
CA LEU A 7 -5.29 1.14 -11.89
C LEU A 7 -5.63 1.84 -13.20
N ASP A 8 -6.07 1.10 -14.22
CA ASP A 8 -6.49 1.69 -15.50
C ASP A 8 -7.64 2.69 -15.29
N LEU A 9 -8.65 2.32 -14.50
CA LEU A 9 -9.76 3.20 -14.15
C LEU A 9 -9.30 4.43 -13.35
N PHE A 10 -8.35 4.28 -12.43
CA PHE A 10 -7.77 5.39 -11.69
C PHE A 10 -7.03 6.35 -12.62
N GLU A 11 -6.22 5.83 -13.56
CA GLU A 11 -5.51 6.66 -14.55
C GLU A 11 -6.50 7.47 -15.40
N GLU A 12 -7.64 6.87 -15.77
CA GLU A 12 -8.70 7.55 -16.53
C GLU A 12 -9.49 8.58 -15.71
N THR A 13 -9.80 8.30 -14.45
CA THR A 13 -10.76 9.08 -13.65
C THR A 13 -10.11 10.08 -12.70
N GLN A 14 -8.87 9.80 -12.25
CA GLN A 14 -8.12 10.57 -11.26
C GLN A 14 -8.90 10.84 -9.96
N GLN A 15 -9.84 9.95 -9.62
CA GLN A 15 -10.66 10.09 -8.43
C GLN A 15 -9.88 9.73 -7.17
N THR A 16 -9.98 10.57 -6.13
CA THR A 16 -9.45 10.22 -4.81
C THR A 16 -10.20 9.02 -4.26
N THR A 17 -9.48 7.94 -4.01
CA THR A 17 -10.06 6.69 -3.48
C THR A 17 -9.37 6.27 -2.20
N VAL A 18 -10.17 5.74 -1.27
CA VAL A 18 -9.69 5.08 -0.06
C VAL A 18 -10.00 3.59 -0.20
N PHE A 19 -8.96 2.76 -0.17
CA PHE A 19 -9.08 1.31 -0.21
C PHE A 19 -8.76 0.73 1.16
N ILE A 20 -9.58 -0.21 1.64
CA ILE A 20 -9.37 -0.91 2.91
C ILE A 20 -9.14 -2.37 2.58
N THR A 21 -7.94 -2.87 2.89
CA THR A 21 -7.54 -4.26 2.66
C THR A 21 -6.66 -4.74 3.80
N SER A 22 -6.71 -6.05 4.06
CA SER A 22 -5.76 -6.75 4.94
C SER A 22 -4.55 -7.27 4.17
N GLU A 23 -4.54 -7.16 2.83
CA GLU A 23 -3.47 -7.64 1.98
C GLU A 23 -2.46 -6.52 1.70
N LEU A 24 -1.26 -6.63 2.29
CA LEU A 24 -0.21 -5.61 2.17
C LEU A 24 0.21 -5.36 0.71
N GLU A 25 0.30 -6.41 -0.11
CA GLU A 25 0.71 -6.29 -1.50
C GLU A 25 -0.29 -5.46 -2.32
N GLU A 26 -1.59 -5.61 -2.05
CA GLU A 26 -2.61 -4.79 -2.70
C GLU A 26 -2.49 -3.32 -2.29
N ALA A 27 -2.28 -3.06 -1.00
CA ALA A 27 -2.10 -1.71 -0.49
C ALA A 27 -0.89 -1.02 -1.12
N LEU A 28 0.25 -1.71 -1.20
CA LEU A 28 1.48 -1.20 -1.85
C LEU A 28 1.30 -0.96 -3.34
N PHE A 29 0.62 -1.86 -4.03
CA PHE A 29 0.44 -1.77 -5.47
C PHE A 29 -0.49 -0.61 -5.85
N LEU A 30 -1.55 -0.36 -5.08
CA LEU A 30 -2.59 0.60 -5.44
C LEU A 30 -2.38 2.00 -4.85
N ALA A 31 -1.84 2.10 -3.64
CA ALA A 31 -1.88 3.34 -2.87
C ALA A 31 -0.70 4.28 -3.15
N ASP A 32 -0.94 5.58 -3.06
CA ASP A 32 0.11 6.60 -2.94
C ASP A 32 0.47 6.87 -1.47
N LYS A 33 -0.41 6.47 -0.55
CA LYS A 33 -0.21 6.59 0.90
C LYS A 33 -0.88 5.42 1.62
N ILE A 34 -0.13 4.74 2.47
CA ILE A 34 -0.62 3.60 3.27
C ILE A 34 -0.73 4.03 4.72
N TYR A 35 -1.89 3.81 5.32
CA TYR A 35 -2.13 3.98 6.76
C TYR A 35 -2.16 2.60 7.39
N ILE A 36 -1.14 2.28 8.19
CA ILE A 36 -1.10 1.02 8.92
C ILE A 36 -1.94 1.20 10.18
N MET A 37 -2.99 0.38 10.29
CA MET A 37 -3.89 0.37 11.44
C MET A 37 -3.42 -0.68 12.43
N GLY A 38 -3.36 -0.31 13.70
CA GLY A 38 -3.09 -1.23 14.78
C GLY A 38 -4.35 -1.84 15.36
N ASP A 39 -4.13 -2.86 16.17
CA ASP A 39 -5.17 -3.57 16.92
C ASP A 39 -5.80 -2.71 18.03
N GLN A 40 -6.69 -3.32 18.81
CA GLN A 40 -7.52 -2.59 19.76
C GLN A 40 -6.72 -1.93 20.90
N PRO A 41 -6.99 -0.64 21.21
CA PRO A 41 -7.85 0.29 20.48
C PRO A 41 -7.21 0.75 19.17
N ALA A 42 -8.00 0.73 18.08
CA ALA A 42 -7.51 0.99 16.72
C ALA A 42 -6.87 2.38 16.62
N ARG A 43 -5.60 2.40 16.24
CA ARG A 43 -4.77 3.59 16.12
C ARG A 43 -3.95 3.51 14.86
N ILE A 44 -3.65 4.67 14.25
CA ILE A 44 -2.70 4.73 13.15
C ILE A 44 -1.31 4.47 13.75
N LEU A 45 -0.70 3.38 13.30
CA LEU A 45 0.60 2.93 13.72
C LEU A 45 1.72 3.62 12.94
N GLU A 46 1.49 3.82 11.65
CA GLU A 46 2.41 4.48 10.73
C GLU A 46 1.65 4.96 9.49
N VAL A 47 2.20 6.00 8.85
CA VAL A 47 1.78 6.45 7.53
C VAL A 47 3.00 6.35 6.61
N ILE A 48 2.87 5.56 5.55
CA ILE A 48 3.93 5.35 4.56
C ILE A 48 3.56 6.08 3.27
N ASP A 49 4.41 7.02 2.84
CA ASP A 49 4.30 7.68 1.55
C ASP A 49 4.97 6.83 0.45
N ILE A 50 4.18 6.43 -0.54
CA ILE A 50 4.59 5.50 -1.60
C ILE A 50 4.94 6.28 -2.87
N ASP A 51 6.23 6.57 -3.04
CA ASP A 51 6.77 7.23 -4.24
C ASP A 51 7.17 6.21 -5.31
N LEU A 52 6.14 5.58 -5.90
CA LEU A 52 6.24 4.68 -7.05
C LEU A 52 5.73 5.38 -8.32
N PRO A 53 6.44 5.23 -9.46
CA PRO A 53 6.04 5.87 -10.71
C PRO A 53 4.67 5.36 -11.19
N ARG A 54 3.92 6.25 -11.85
CA ARG A 54 2.65 5.98 -12.52
C ARG A 54 2.85 6.08 -14.05
N PRO A 55 2.14 5.29 -14.87
CA PRO A 55 1.21 4.22 -14.49
C PRO A 55 1.95 3.02 -13.91
N ARG A 56 1.30 2.29 -13.01
CA ARG A 56 1.88 1.10 -12.36
C ARG A 56 1.49 -0.16 -13.10
N ASP A 57 2.43 -1.07 -13.26
CA ASP A 57 2.21 -2.44 -13.73
C ASP A 57 2.93 -3.44 -12.82
N PHE A 58 2.83 -4.73 -13.13
CA PHE A 58 3.45 -5.77 -12.30
C PHE A 58 4.98 -5.65 -12.19
N GLU A 59 5.67 -4.97 -13.10
CA GLU A 59 7.12 -4.80 -13.02
C GLU A 59 7.52 -3.92 -11.84
N VAL A 60 6.63 -3.04 -11.36
CA VAL A 60 6.90 -2.22 -10.17
C VAL A 60 7.11 -3.07 -8.92
N THR A 61 6.50 -4.25 -8.85
CA THR A 61 6.54 -5.14 -7.67
C THR A 61 7.92 -5.73 -7.40
N VAL A 62 8.77 -5.82 -8.44
CA VAL A 62 10.15 -6.29 -8.33
C VAL A 62 11.15 -5.13 -8.16
N SER A 63 10.67 -3.89 -8.17
CA SER A 63 11.53 -2.72 -7.99
C SER A 63 12.09 -2.64 -6.57
N LYS A 64 13.31 -2.12 -6.43
CA LYS A 64 13.94 -1.94 -5.11
C LYS A 64 13.12 -1.07 -4.17
N LYS A 65 12.47 -0.02 -4.70
CA LYS A 65 11.60 0.86 -3.91
C LYS A 65 10.41 0.11 -3.35
N TYR A 66 9.72 -0.69 -4.19
CA TYR A 66 8.57 -1.47 -3.76
C TYR A 66 8.96 -2.47 -2.66
N LEU A 67 10.08 -3.18 -2.83
CA LEU A 67 10.58 -4.12 -1.83
C LEU A 67 10.95 -3.41 -0.52
N ALA A 68 11.53 -2.22 -0.57
CA ALA A 68 11.85 -1.43 0.63
C ALA A 68 10.58 -1.00 1.38
N TYR A 69 9.54 -0.54 0.68
CA TYR A 69 8.25 -0.22 1.32
C TYR A 69 7.57 -1.46 1.90
N LYS A 70 7.68 -2.61 1.23
CA LYS A 70 7.19 -3.89 1.74
C LYS A 70 7.87 -4.28 3.05
N GLU A 71 9.20 -4.18 3.09
CA GLU A 71 9.99 -4.46 4.29
C GLU A 71 9.59 -3.53 5.44
N GLN A 72 9.55 -2.21 5.21
CA GLN A 72 9.10 -1.21 6.20
C GLN A 72 7.71 -1.54 6.77
N ALA A 73 6.73 -1.82 5.90
CA ALA A 73 5.37 -2.11 6.34
C ALA A 73 5.27 -3.42 7.14
N ILE A 74 6.03 -4.44 6.76
CA ILE A 74 6.12 -5.72 7.48
C ILE A 74 6.73 -5.51 8.86
N GLU A 75 7.86 -4.80 8.95
CA GLU A 75 8.50 -4.48 10.23
C GLU A 75 7.52 -3.78 11.16
N ARG A 76 6.75 -2.82 10.64
CA ARG A 76 5.80 -2.07 11.45
C ARG A 76 4.65 -2.91 11.98
N LEU A 77 4.11 -3.81 11.15
CA LEU A 77 3.02 -4.72 11.51
C LEU A 77 3.46 -5.71 12.60
N PHE A 78 4.66 -6.27 12.51
CA PHE A 78 5.14 -7.21 13.52
C PHE A 78 5.54 -6.51 14.84
N GLN A 79 5.99 -5.25 14.79
CA GLN A 79 6.27 -4.48 16.02
C GLN A 79 5.01 -4.09 16.80
N SER A 80 3.81 -4.11 16.19
CA SER A 80 2.58 -3.83 16.95
C SER A 80 2.07 -5.00 17.78
N ASP A 81 2.44 -6.24 17.45
CA ASP A 81 2.01 -7.42 18.20
C ASP A 81 2.76 -7.59 19.53
N GLU A 82 3.90 -6.89 19.71
CA GLU A 82 4.74 -6.97 20.91
C GLU A 82 4.42 -5.90 21.98
N ALA A 83 3.42 -5.04 21.77
CA ALA A 83 3.15 -3.85 22.61
C ALA A 83 1.84 -3.87 23.40
#